data_AF-A0A8I2YLX8-F1
#
_entry.id   AF-A0A8I2YLX8-F1
#
_cell.length_a   1.000
_cell.length_b   1.000
_cell.length_c   1.000
_cell.angle_alpha   90.00
_cell.angle_beta   90.00
_cell.angle_gamma   90.00
#
_symmetry.space_group_name_H-M   'P 1'
#
loop_
_entity.id
_entity.type
_entity.pdbx_description
1 polymer ?
#
loop_
_entity_poly.entity_id
_entity_poly.type
_entity_poly.pdbx_seq_one_letter_code
_entity_poly.pdbx_strand_id
1 'polypeptide(L)'
;MIRSTVLKGSLGSGGVKLWNLCTRKEIGYSGTNQDLYGTVSCAMWVKPSHRVTNILCYGMGLGYLIFIQQNARDANFQEICAQRLQDRHEITCLAWDPSWSDGGACIAVGMHDSIVQVLLLNSHSKLQSVFVGGLNKTVPKSIAFVDHDEVYVFSLFNGNV
;
A
#
# COMPACT_ATOMS: atom_id res chain seq x y z
N MET A 1 14.54 -12.06 13.18
CA MET A 1 13.66 -10.92 13.51
C MET A 1 14.37 -9.63 13.10
N ILE A 2 14.06 -9.05 11.93
CA ILE A 2 14.64 -7.76 11.53
C ILE A 2 13.96 -6.69 12.38
N ARG A 3 14.69 -6.11 13.33
CA ARG A 3 14.12 -5.23 14.36
C ARG A 3 13.81 -3.81 13.88
N SER A 4 14.17 -3.47 12.64
CA SER A 4 13.83 -2.17 12.08
C SER A 4 14.26 -2.08 10.61
N THR A 5 13.28 -2.09 9.71
CA THR A 5 13.46 -1.73 8.30
C THR A 5 12.91 -0.31 8.14
N VAL A 6 13.75 0.63 7.70
CA VAL A 6 13.28 1.98 7.33
C VAL A 6 13.04 2.01 5.84
N LEU A 7 11.88 2.55 5.49
CA LEU A 7 11.54 2.92 4.12
C LEU A 7 12.12 4.30 3.88
N LYS A 8 12.98 4.41 2.89
CA LYS A 8 13.29 5.71 2.30
C LYS A 8 12.78 5.68 0.87
N GLY A 9 11.56 6.17 0.68
CA GLY A 9 11.10 6.58 -0.64
C GLY A 9 11.89 7.83 -1.02
N SER A 10 12.61 7.78 -2.14
CA SER A 10 13.19 9.00 -2.72
C SER A 10 12.10 9.69 -3.53
N LEU A 11 11.96 11.02 -3.41
CA LEU A 11 11.17 11.85 -4.35
C LEU A 11 11.87 11.96 -5.71
N GLY A 12 12.23 10.82 -6.30
CA GLY A 12 12.77 10.67 -7.64
C GLY A 12 12.24 9.35 -8.23
N SER A 13 12.39 9.12 -9.53
CA SER A 13 11.79 7.99 -10.26
C SER A 13 12.12 6.58 -9.73
N GLY A 14 13.03 6.44 -8.76
CA GLY A 14 13.60 5.17 -8.30
C GLY A 14 12.81 4.40 -7.24
N GLY A 15 11.47 4.50 -7.19
CA GLY A 15 10.64 3.63 -6.36
C GLY A 15 10.92 3.65 -4.85
N VAL A 16 10.71 2.49 -4.20
CA VAL A 16 10.92 2.30 -2.75
C VAL A 16 12.27 1.63 -2.51
N LYS A 17 13.10 2.20 -1.63
CA LYS A 17 14.32 1.54 -1.15
C LYS A 17 14.19 1.07 0.29
N LEU A 18 14.65 -0.15 0.53
CA LEU A 18 14.61 -0.80 1.83
C LEU A 18 16.00 -0.82 2.47
N TRP A 19 16.07 -0.50 3.76
CA TRP A 19 17.34 -0.46 4.48
C TRP A 19 17.26 -1.30 5.74
N ASN A 20 18.29 -2.12 5.95
CA ASN A 20 18.52 -2.73 7.25
C ASN A 20 19.18 -1.70 8.17
N LEU A 21 18.49 -1.27 9.22
CA LEU A 21 19.03 -0.23 10.11
C LEU A 21 20.23 -0.68 10.93
N CYS A 22 20.30 -1.97 11.28
CA CYS A 22 21.40 -2.49 12.08
C CYS A 22 22.70 -2.48 11.27
N THR A 23 22.63 -2.91 10.01
CA THR A 23 23.82 -2.99 9.13
C THR A 23 24.04 -1.74 8.28
N ARG A 24 23.04 -0.85 8.22
CA ARG A 24 22.98 0.32 7.32
C ARG A 24 23.16 -0.04 5.84
N LYS A 25 22.84 -1.28 5.47
CA LYS A 25 22.91 -1.75 4.08
C LYS A 25 21.52 -1.72 3.45
N GLU A 26 21.49 -1.34 2.18
CA GLU A 26 20.31 -1.48 1.35
C GLU A 26 19.96 -2.98 1.22
N ILE A 27 18.69 -3.31 1.40
CA ILE A 27 18.16 -4.65 1.18
C ILE A 27 17.70 -4.70 -0.26
N GLY A 28 18.28 -5.61 -1.03
CA GLY A 28 17.88 -5.83 -2.41
C GLY A 28 16.42 -6.28 -2.49
N TYR A 29 15.72 -5.80 -3.51
CA TYR A 29 14.43 -6.34 -3.88
C TYR A 29 14.36 -6.55 -5.39
N SER A 30 13.76 -7.67 -5.79
CA SER A 30 13.57 -8.02 -7.19
C SER A 30 12.19 -7.49 -7.63
N GLY A 31 12.18 -6.30 -8.23
CA GLY A 31 11.00 -5.72 -8.88
C GLY A 31 11.38 -5.26 -10.29
N THR A 32 10.64 -5.70 -11.30
CA THR A 32 11.06 -5.59 -12.71
C THR A 32 10.70 -4.27 -13.38
N ASN A 33 9.98 -3.34 -12.72
CA ASN A 33 9.32 -2.23 -13.42
C ASN A 33 9.17 -0.93 -12.62
N GLN A 34 10.13 -0.60 -11.75
CA GLN A 34 10.01 0.56 -10.83
C GLN A 34 9.74 1.89 -11.56
N ASP A 35 10.38 2.10 -12.71
CA ASP A 35 10.25 3.34 -13.48
C ASP A 35 8.86 3.51 -14.14
N LEU A 36 8.08 2.43 -14.28
CA LEU A 36 6.77 2.46 -14.97
C LEU A 36 5.61 2.91 -14.10
N TYR A 37 5.80 2.92 -12.77
CA TYR A 37 4.70 3.10 -11.82
C TYR A 37 4.58 4.53 -11.28
N GLY A 38 5.55 5.39 -11.56
CA GLY A 38 5.59 6.79 -11.13
C GLY A 38 6.21 6.97 -9.74
N THR A 39 5.95 8.11 -9.12
CA THR A 39 6.48 8.44 -7.79
C THR A 39 5.66 7.76 -6.69
N VAL A 40 6.34 7.27 -5.65
CA VAL A 40 5.68 6.76 -4.44
C VAL A 40 5.02 7.91 -3.70
N SER A 41 3.72 7.79 -3.43
CA SER A 41 2.91 8.82 -2.76
C SER A 41 2.64 8.47 -1.30
N CYS A 42 2.46 7.19 -0.98
CA CYS A 42 2.23 6.71 0.38
C CYS A 42 2.68 5.25 0.55
N ALA A 43 2.95 4.83 1.79
CA ALA A 43 3.36 3.47 2.10
C ALA A 43 2.94 3.06 3.52
N MET A 44 2.69 1.78 3.73
CA MET A 44 2.36 1.19 5.03
C MET A 44 2.87 -0.24 5.16
N TRP A 45 3.24 -0.62 6.39
CA TRP A 45 3.52 -2.01 6.72
C TRP A 45 2.22 -2.75 7.04
N VAL A 46 2.11 -3.95 6.50
CA VAL A 46 0.97 -4.85 6.67
C VAL A 46 1.47 -6.14 7.30
N LYS A 47 0.81 -6.58 8.38
CA LYS A 47 1.15 -7.81 9.09
C LYS A 47 -0.06 -8.74 9.17
N PRO A 48 -0.31 -9.55 8.13
CA PRO A 48 -1.45 -10.45 8.10
C PRO A 48 -1.43 -11.42 9.28
N SER A 49 -2.58 -11.63 9.93
CA SER A 49 -2.73 -12.44 11.16
C SER A 49 -2.13 -13.85 11.06
N HIS A 50 -2.14 -14.43 9.85
CA HIS A 50 -1.68 -15.81 9.59
C HIS A 50 -0.38 -15.92 8.79
N ARG A 51 0.29 -14.80 8.46
CA ARG A 51 1.57 -14.83 7.73
C ARG A 51 2.73 -14.47 8.64
N VAL A 52 3.78 -15.30 8.60
CA VAL A 52 5.03 -15.08 9.35
C VAL A 52 5.84 -13.90 8.77
N THR A 53 5.58 -13.54 7.52
CA THR A 53 6.34 -12.54 6.77
C THR A 53 5.61 -11.20 6.74
N ASN A 54 6.35 -10.12 6.94
CA ASN A 54 5.83 -8.76 6.75
C ASN A 54 5.60 -8.47 5.27
N ILE A 55 4.53 -7.74 4.97
CA ILE A 55 4.24 -7.21 3.65
C ILE A 55 4.37 -5.69 3.74
N LEU A 56 5.04 -5.08 2.78
CA LEU A 56 4.97 -3.65 2.56
C LEU A 56 3.97 -3.39 1.44
N CYS A 57 3.03 -2.49 1.70
CA CYS A 57 2.09 -1.96 0.73
C CYS A 57 2.46 -0.50 0.44
N TYR A 58 2.48 -0.10 -0.83
CA TYR A 58 2.67 1.30 -1.18
C TYR A 58 1.88 1.71 -2.42
N GLY A 59 1.40 2.95 -2.37
CA GLY A 59 0.64 3.60 -3.43
C GLY A 59 1.52 4.56 -4.22
N MET A 60 1.14 4.80 -5.47
CA MET A 60 1.93 5.60 -6.40
C MET A 60 1.07 6.65 -7.12
N GLY A 61 1.74 7.66 -7.67
CA GLY A 61 1.13 8.79 -8.37
C GLY A 61 0.35 8.43 -9.64
N LEU A 62 0.60 7.25 -10.23
CA LEU A 62 -0.09 6.78 -11.44
C LEU A 62 -1.20 5.75 -11.17
N GLY A 63 -1.60 5.61 -9.91
CA GLY A 63 -2.66 4.71 -9.46
C GLY A 63 -2.23 3.26 -9.26
N TYR A 64 -0.93 2.99 -9.14
CA TYR A 64 -0.45 1.64 -8.83
C TYR A 64 -0.42 1.40 -7.33
N LEU A 65 -1.02 0.29 -6.91
CA LEU A 65 -0.89 -0.28 -5.59
C LEU A 65 0.02 -1.49 -5.67
N ILE A 66 1.11 -1.48 -4.91
CA ILE A 66 2.15 -2.50 -4.96
C ILE A 66 2.34 -3.13 -3.59
N PHE A 67 2.48 -4.45 -3.59
CA PHE A 67 2.77 -5.27 -2.42
C PHE A 67 4.08 -5.99 -2.63
N ILE A 68 5.01 -5.76 -1.71
CA ILE A 68 6.26 -6.52 -1.64
C ILE A 68 6.28 -7.31 -0.33
N GLN A 69 6.71 -8.57 -0.39
CA GLN A 69 6.75 -9.47 0.75
C GLN A 69 8.20 -9.85 1.05
N GLN A 70 8.54 -9.90 2.33
CA GLN A 70 9.83 -10.44 2.75
C GLN A 70 9.88 -11.95 2.51
N ASN A 71 10.90 -12.42 1.80
CA ASN A 71 11.18 -13.84 1.65
C ASN A 71 11.74 -14.39 2.98
N ALA A 72 11.17 -15.51 3.43
CA ALA A 72 11.54 -16.15 4.67
C ALA A 72 12.97 -16.74 4.66
N ARG A 73 13.54 -17.03 3.49
CA ARG A 73 14.82 -17.74 3.37
C ARG A 73 16.03 -16.83 3.39
N ASP A 74 15.98 -15.71 2.68
CA ASP A 74 17.14 -14.84 2.41
C ASP A 74 16.94 -13.40 2.88
N ALA A 75 15.80 -13.09 3.52
CA ALA A 75 15.43 -11.76 3.99
C ALA A 75 15.34 -10.68 2.89
N ASN A 76 15.45 -11.06 1.60
CA ASN A 76 15.18 -10.17 0.48
C ASN A 76 13.68 -9.93 0.34
N PHE A 77 13.31 -8.90 -0.43
CA PHE A 77 11.92 -8.60 -0.72
C PHE A 77 11.60 -8.92 -2.17
N GLN A 78 10.39 -9.43 -2.40
CA GLN A 78 9.88 -9.71 -3.73
C GLN A 78 8.53 -9.03 -3.91
N GLU A 79 8.30 -8.49 -5.11
CA GLU A 79 6.96 -8.06 -5.50
C GLU A 79 6.04 -9.27 -5.62
N ILE A 80 4.92 -9.23 -4.89
CA ILE A 80 3.92 -10.30 -4.91
C ILE A 80 2.65 -9.87 -5.64
N CYS A 81 2.42 -8.57 -5.76
CA CYS A 81 1.29 -8.00 -6.48
C CYS A 81 1.61 -6.56 -6.88
N ALA A 82 1.36 -6.20 -8.13
CA ALA A 82 1.29 -4.83 -8.57
C ALA A 82 0.02 -4.68 -9.41
N GLN A 83 -0.88 -3.80 -8.98
CA GLN A 83 -2.14 -3.57 -9.67
C GLN A 83 -2.38 -2.09 -9.85
N ARG A 84 -2.78 -1.73 -11.07
CA ARG A 84 -3.29 -0.40 -11.34
C ARG A 84 -4.76 -0.34 -10.95
N LEU A 85 -5.10 0.61 -10.09
CA LEU A 85 -6.48 0.94 -9.75
C LEU A 85 -7.09 1.79 -10.87
N GLN A 86 -8.41 1.91 -10.86
CA GLN A 86 -9.17 2.57 -11.92
C GLN A 86 -8.71 4.03 -12.11
N ASP A 87 -8.82 4.52 -13.35
CA ASP A 87 -8.59 5.90 -13.78
C ASP A 87 -7.22 6.55 -13.47
N ARG A 88 -6.23 5.75 -13.06
CA ARG A 88 -4.81 6.14 -13.04
C ARG A 88 -4.51 7.35 -12.14
N HIS A 89 -5.38 7.63 -11.18
CA HIS A 89 -5.21 8.72 -10.24
C HIS A 89 -4.22 8.36 -9.14
N GLU A 90 -3.54 9.38 -8.59
CA GLU A 90 -2.64 9.20 -7.47
C GLU A 90 -3.37 8.53 -6.30
N ILE A 91 -2.72 7.51 -5.71
CA ILE A 91 -3.13 6.95 -4.42
C ILE A 91 -2.61 7.87 -3.32
N THR A 92 -3.49 8.55 -2.61
CA THR A 92 -3.09 9.58 -1.64
C THR A 92 -2.90 9.04 -0.23
N CYS A 93 -3.59 7.96 0.12
CA CYS A 93 -3.52 7.37 1.45
C CYS A 93 -3.91 5.88 1.44
N LEU A 94 -3.42 5.17 2.45
CA LEU A 94 -3.63 3.73 2.66
C LEU A 94 -3.92 3.46 4.12
N ALA A 95 -4.78 2.48 4.38
CA ALA A 95 -4.99 1.89 5.70
C ALA A 95 -5.07 0.37 5.58
N TRP A 96 -4.63 -0.34 6.60
CA TRP A 96 -4.75 -1.78 6.72
C TRP A 96 -5.61 -2.09 7.94
N ASP A 97 -6.54 -3.03 7.81
CA ASP A 97 -7.36 -3.53 8.90
C ASP A 97 -6.62 -4.64 9.67
N PRO A 98 -6.15 -4.38 10.91
CA PRO A 98 -5.47 -5.38 11.72
C PRO A 98 -6.43 -6.43 12.32
N SER A 99 -7.74 -6.17 12.32
CA SER A 99 -8.75 -7.11 12.81
C SER A 99 -9.12 -8.17 11.78
N TRP A 100 -8.77 -7.97 10.50
CA TRP A 100 -9.07 -8.91 9.43
C TRP A 100 -8.45 -10.30 9.67
N SER A 101 -9.32 -11.29 9.88
CA SER A 101 -8.92 -12.67 10.19
C SER A 101 -8.91 -13.62 8.98
N ASP A 102 -9.57 -13.23 7.89
CA ASP A 102 -9.86 -14.12 6.75
C ASP A 102 -8.70 -14.15 5.76
N GLY A 103 -7.62 -14.83 6.15
CA GLY A 103 -6.60 -15.37 5.25
C GLY A 103 -6.06 -14.39 4.21
N GLY A 104 -5.61 -13.20 4.63
CA GLY A 104 -5.19 -12.16 3.70
C GLY A 104 -4.91 -10.83 4.40
N ALA A 105 -5.04 -9.74 3.63
CA ALA A 105 -5.04 -8.38 4.17
C ALA A 105 -6.20 -7.59 3.56
N CYS A 106 -6.93 -6.87 4.41
CA CYS A 106 -7.93 -5.90 3.99
C CYS A 106 -7.30 -4.51 3.99
N ILE A 107 -7.32 -3.84 2.84
CA ILE A 107 -6.66 -2.56 2.60
C ILE A 107 -7.70 -1.55 2.13
N ALA A 108 -7.79 -0.41 2.81
CA ALA A 108 -8.50 0.75 2.30
C ALA A 108 -7.52 1.69 1.56
N VAL A 109 -7.97 2.22 0.44
CA VAL A 109 -7.20 3.06 -0.48
C VAL A 109 -7.99 4.33 -0.76
N GLY A 110 -7.37 5.48 -0.58
CA GLY A 110 -7.91 6.77 -1.01
C GLY A 110 -7.18 7.25 -2.25
N MET A 111 -7.92 7.78 -3.21
CA MET A 111 -7.40 8.25 -4.49
C MET A 111 -7.73 9.72 -4.74
N HIS A 112 -6.90 10.38 -5.57
CA HIS A 112 -7.02 11.82 -5.84
C HIS A 112 -8.34 12.21 -6.51
N ASP A 113 -8.99 11.29 -7.22
CA ASP A 113 -10.31 11.47 -7.86
C ASP A 113 -11.49 11.39 -6.88
N SER A 114 -11.24 11.51 -5.58
CA SER A 114 -12.26 11.44 -4.54
C SER A 114 -12.84 10.04 -4.33
N ILE A 115 -12.22 8.99 -4.88
CA ILE A 115 -12.65 7.61 -4.68
C ILE A 115 -11.94 7.00 -3.46
N VAL A 116 -12.70 6.21 -2.71
CA VAL A 116 -12.22 5.31 -1.66
C VAL A 116 -12.55 3.88 -2.08
N GLN A 117 -11.58 2.98 -2.03
CA GLN A 117 -11.79 1.56 -2.31
C GLN A 117 -11.32 0.72 -1.13
N VAL A 118 -12.03 -0.37 -0.85
CA VAL A 118 -11.56 -1.42 0.04
C VAL A 118 -11.23 -2.65 -0.80
N LEU A 119 -10.03 -3.19 -0.62
CA LEU A 119 -9.46 -4.26 -1.39
C LEU A 119 -9.00 -5.40 -0.46
N LEU A 120 -9.22 -6.64 -0.89
CA LEU A 120 -8.68 -7.82 -0.24
C LEU A 120 -7.50 -8.37 -1.03
N LEU A 121 -6.35 -8.47 -0.37
CA LEU A 121 -5.20 -9.24 -0.86
C LEU A 121 -5.28 -10.67 -0.32
N ASN A 122 -5.58 -11.63 -1.20
CA ASN A 122 -5.76 -13.02 -0.79
C ASN A 122 -4.43 -13.80 -0.64
N SER A 123 -4.54 -15.07 -0.24
CA SER A 123 -3.40 -15.99 -0.10
C SER A 123 -2.56 -16.15 -1.38
N HIS A 124 -3.18 -15.98 -2.55
CA HIS A 124 -2.56 -16.07 -3.88
C HIS A 124 -2.02 -14.73 -4.40
N SER A 125 -1.95 -13.70 -3.54
CA SER A 125 -1.48 -12.36 -3.89
C SER A 125 -2.27 -11.69 -5.02
N LYS A 126 -3.57 -12.03 -5.14
CA LYS A 126 -4.50 -11.32 -6.01
C LYS A 126 -5.29 -10.32 -5.20
N LEU A 127 -5.48 -9.13 -5.75
CA LEU A 127 -6.36 -8.11 -5.19
C LEU A 127 -7.76 -8.27 -5.75
N GLN A 128 -8.74 -8.17 -4.87
CA GLN A 128 -10.15 -8.12 -5.20
C GLN A 128 -10.77 -6.90 -4.54
N SER A 129 -11.53 -6.11 -5.30
CA SER A 129 -12.31 -5.01 -4.73
C SER A 129 -13.53 -5.57 -4.01
N VAL A 130 -13.77 -5.10 -2.80
CA VAL A 130 -14.97 -5.43 -1.99
C VAL A 130 -15.89 -4.24 -1.80
N PHE A 131 -15.35 -3.03 -1.86
CA PHE A 131 -16.11 -1.79 -1.78
C PHE A 131 -15.47 -0.69 -2.61
N VAL A 132 -16.32 0.15 -3.22
CA VAL A 132 -15.92 1.39 -3.89
C VAL A 132 -16.95 2.46 -3.54
N GLY A 133 -16.49 3.60 -3.04
CA GLY A 133 -17.32 4.75 -2.71
C GLY A 133 -16.69 6.05 -3.18
N GLY A 134 -17.52 6.98 -3.65
CA GLY A 134 -17.09 8.33 -4.02
C GLY A 134 -17.37 9.33 -2.92
N LEU A 135 -16.42 10.23 -2.67
CA LEU A 135 -16.59 11.39 -1.82
C LEU A 135 -17.02 12.60 -2.65
N ASN A 136 -17.84 13.46 -2.07
CA ASN A 136 -18.28 14.68 -2.75
C ASN A 136 -17.20 15.77 -2.62
N LYS A 137 -16.62 16.19 -3.75
CA LYS A 137 -15.70 17.34 -3.87
C LYS A 137 -14.52 17.37 -2.88
N THR A 138 -14.07 16.20 -2.43
CA THR A 138 -12.99 16.12 -1.45
C THR A 138 -12.01 15.00 -1.79
N VAL A 139 -10.72 15.28 -1.62
CA VAL A 139 -9.65 14.30 -1.84
C VAL A 139 -9.32 13.63 -0.50
N PRO A 140 -9.43 12.29 -0.38
CA PRO A 140 -8.94 11.55 0.76
C PRO A 140 -7.47 11.88 1.04
N LYS A 141 -7.12 12.18 2.30
CA LYS A 141 -5.73 12.40 2.72
C LYS A 141 -5.30 11.46 3.84
N SER A 142 -6.24 10.94 4.61
CA SER A 142 -5.99 9.89 5.59
C SER A 142 -7.22 8.98 5.69
N ILE A 143 -6.97 7.70 5.95
CA ILE A 143 -7.98 6.68 6.14
C ILE A 143 -7.60 5.85 7.36
N ALA A 144 -8.59 5.42 8.14
CA ALA A 144 -8.40 4.49 9.24
C ALA A 144 -9.57 3.52 9.35
N PHE A 145 -9.27 2.26 9.67
CA PHE A 145 -10.26 1.30 10.16
C PHE A 145 -10.51 1.58 11.64
N VAL A 146 -11.79 1.60 12.05
CA VAL A 146 -12.19 1.90 13.43
C VAL A 146 -12.74 0.65 14.12
N ASP A 147 -13.65 -0.04 13.44
CA ASP A 147 -14.27 -1.30 13.85
C ASP A 147 -14.42 -2.25 12.64
N HIS A 148 -14.98 -3.44 12.87
CA HIS A 148 -15.32 -4.36 11.79
C HIS A 148 -16.25 -3.66 10.79
N ASP A 149 -15.80 -3.55 9.54
CA ASP A 149 -16.54 -2.99 8.40
C ASP A 149 -16.70 -1.45 8.35
N GLU A 150 -16.09 -0.70 9.28
CA GLU A 150 -16.14 0.77 9.27
C GLU A 150 -14.79 1.43 8.95
N VAL A 151 -14.85 2.39 8.03
CA VAL A 151 -13.69 3.16 7.58
C VAL A 151 -13.96 4.64 7.74
N TYR A 152 -13.10 5.33 8.49
CA TYR A 152 -13.12 6.79 8.59
C TYR A 152 -12.18 7.40 7.56
N VAL A 153 -12.68 8.43 6.87
CA VAL A 153 -11.94 9.11 5.81
C VAL A 153 -11.83 10.59 6.15
N PHE A 154 -10.61 11.07 6.23
CA PHE A 154 -10.30 12.48 6.43
C PHE A 154 -9.84 13.07 5.11
N SER A 155 -10.58 14.06 4.64
CA SER A 155 -10.42 14.60 3.29
C SER A 155 -10.25 16.11 3.31
N LEU A 156 -9.59 16.62 2.28
CA LEU A 156 -9.48 18.05 2.02
C LEU A 156 -10.36 18.43 0.83
N PHE A 157 -10.91 19.64 0.85
CA PHE A 157 -11.67 20.16 -0.30
C PHE A 157 -10.79 20.17 -1.55
N ASN A 158 -11.34 19.66 -2.66
CA ASN A 158 -10.61 19.47 -3.90
C ASN A 158 -10.54 20.73 -4.79
N GLY A 159 -11.12 21.85 -4.34
CA GLY A 159 -11.11 23.11 -5.07
C GLY A 159 -12.15 23.20 -6.20
N ASN A 160 -12.85 22.12 -6.53
CA ASN A 160 -13.83 22.11 -7.61
C ASN A 160 -15.19 22.61 -7.10
N VAL A 161 -15.62 23.77 -7.60
CA VAL A 161 -16.94 24.37 -7.33
C VAL A 161 -17.96 23.86 -8.33
#